data_AF-A0A1G0XHR2-F1
#
_entry.id   AF-A0A1G0XHR2-F1
#
_cell.length_a   1.000
_cell.length_b   1.000
_cell.length_c   1.000
_cell.angle_alpha   90.00
_cell.angle_beta   90.00
_cell.angle_gamma   90.00
#
_symmetry.space_group_name_H-M   'P 1'
#
loop_
_entity.id
_entity.type
_entity.pdbx_description
1 polymer ?
#
loop_
_entity_poly.entity_id
_entity_poly.type
_entity_poly.pdbx_seq_one_letter_code
_entity_poly.pdbx_strand_id
1 'polypeptide(L)'
;MENKTSSSTMYYLGLNFIAPGIGHFAFGCWFRGLLYILLAFASLIWALWETIRPLILTIFRFIQDTSADARIETINWTYFIRIGIPALLLLLVWFWSMLEIVIIVRKKNAAKPTENTL
;
A
#
# COMPACT_ATOMS: atom_id res chain seq x y z
N MET A 1 34.70 5.40 -5.11
CA MET A 1 33.97 4.19 -4.66
C MET A 1 32.47 4.48 -4.42
N GLU A 2 31.80 5.27 -5.28
CA GLU A 2 30.45 5.79 -4.99
C GLU A 2 29.26 4.96 -5.51
N ASN A 3 29.48 3.90 -6.29
CA ASN A 3 28.38 3.33 -7.09
C ASN A 3 27.63 2.12 -6.49
N LYS A 4 28.17 1.46 -5.44
CA LYS A 4 27.54 0.22 -4.90
C LYS A 4 26.38 0.47 -3.95
N THR A 5 26.39 1.56 -3.19
CA THR A 5 25.33 1.90 -2.21
C THR A 5 24.07 2.45 -2.87
N SER A 6 24.20 3.14 -4.01
CA SER A 6 23.05 3.58 -4.81
C SER A 6 22.31 2.38 -5.40
N SER A 7 23.06 1.42 -5.96
CA SER A 7 22.51 0.22 -6.61
C SER A 7 21.68 -0.66 -5.67
N SER A 8 22.16 -0.90 -4.44
CA SER A 8 21.41 -1.72 -3.47
C SER A 8 20.14 -1.02 -2.97
N THR A 9 20.19 0.31 -2.77
CA THR A 9 19.02 1.08 -2.36
C THR A 9 17.92 1.04 -3.42
N MET A 10 18.30 1.20 -4.70
CA MET A 10 17.35 1.07 -5.82
C MET A 10 16.73 -0.33 -5.87
N TYR A 11 17.51 -1.38 -5.61
CA TYR A 11 16.97 -2.75 -5.55
C TYR A 11 15.91 -2.92 -4.44
N TYR A 12 16.17 -2.43 -3.23
CA TYR A 12 15.21 -2.56 -2.12
C TYR A 12 13.96 -1.69 -2.32
N LEU A 13 14.12 -0.50 -2.91
CA LEU A 13 12.98 0.34 -3.31
C LEU A 13 12.17 -0.32 -4.43
N GLY A 14 12.83 -0.97 -5.40
CA GLY A 14 12.17 -1.74 -6.45
C GLY A 14 11.33 -2.90 -5.89
N LEU A 15 11.86 -3.64 -4.93
CA LEU A 15 11.09 -4.68 -4.22
C LEU A 15 9.87 -4.10 -3.51
N ASN A 16 10.03 -2.94 -2.86
CA ASN A 16 8.94 -2.28 -2.17
C ASN A 16 7.95 -1.60 -3.11
N PHE A 17 8.33 -1.31 -4.36
CA PHE A 17 7.45 -0.81 -5.41
C PHE A 17 6.54 -1.90 -5.98
N ILE A 18 6.89 -3.17 -5.84
CA ILE A 18 6.01 -4.28 -6.25
C ILE A 18 4.94 -4.51 -5.18
N ALA A 19 5.35 -4.55 -3.91
CA ALA A 19 4.41 -4.58 -2.80
C ALA A 19 5.00 -3.90 -1.55
N PRO A 20 4.20 -3.09 -0.85
CA PRO A 20 4.66 -2.40 0.35
C PRO A 20 4.98 -3.38 1.48
N GLY A 21 6.12 -3.19 2.12
CA GLY A 21 6.64 -3.99 3.23
C GLY A 21 7.64 -5.08 2.83
N ILE A 22 7.74 -5.47 1.55
CA ILE A 22 8.68 -6.54 1.14
C ILE A 22 10.14 -6.11 1.34
N GLY A 23 10.47 -4.87 1.00
CA GLY A 23 11.84 -4.38 1.11
C GLY A 23 12.38 -4.37 2.55
N HIS A 24 11.50 -4.31 3.56
CA HIS A 24 11.89 -4.34 4.97
C HIS A 24 12.47 -5.68 5.43
N PHE A 25 12.08 -6.79 4.80
CA PHE A 25 12.62 -8.11 5.13
C PHE A 25 14.11 -8.22 4.80
N ALA A 26 14.57 -7.54 3.74
CA ALA A 26 15.99 -7.49 3.39
C ALA A 26 16.86 -6.75 4.43
N PHE A 27 16.24 -5.97 5.32
CA PHE A 27 16.92 -5.28 6.43
C PHE A 27 16.68 -5.96 7.78
N GLY A 28 16.08 -7.16 7.82
CA GLY A 28 15.74 -7.87 9.06
C GLY A 28 14.59 -7.23 9.86
N CYS A 29 13.88 -6.26 9.29
CA CYS A 29 12.78 -5.55 9.94
C CYS A 29 11.43 -6.27 9.73
N TRP A 30 11.36 -7.55 10.14
CA TRP A 30 10.24 -8.45 9.84
C TRP A 30 8.87 -7.94 10.31
N PHE A 31 8.78 -7.49 11.56
CA PHE A 31 7.51 -7.01 12.14
C PHE A 31 6.95 -5.80 11.38
N ARG A 32 7.82 -4.86 10.99
CA ARG A 32 7.43 -3.65 10.24
C ARG A 32 7.01 -4.00 8.82
N GLY A 33 7.77 -4.86 8.15
CA GLY A 33 7.40 -5.38 6.83
C GLY A 33 6.03 -6.05 6.83
N LEU A 34 5.80 -6.93 7.80
CA LEU A 34 4.50 -7.61 7.98
C LEU A 34 3.37 -6.60 8.22
N LEU A 35 3.59 -5.59 9.07
CA LEU A 35 2.58 -4.56 9.35
C LEU A 35 2.16 -3.81 8.08
N TYR A 36 3.10 -3.41 7.22
CA TYR A 36 2.77 -2.73 5.96
C TYR A 36 2.01 -3.64 5.00
N ILE A 37 2.40 -4.91 4.90
CA ILE A 37 1.70 -5.88 4.07
C ILE A 37 0.26 -6.04 4.55
N LEU A 38 0.04 -6.20 5.86
CA LEU A 38 -1.29 -6.35 6.43
C LEU A 38 -2.16 -5.09 6.22
N LEU A 39 -1.60 -3.89 6.43
CA LEU A 39 -2.31 -2.63 6.18
C LEU A 39 -2.67 -2.44 4.71
N ALA A 40 -1.74 -2.78 3.80
CA ALA A 40 -1.98 -2.73 2.37
C ALA A 40 -3.06 -3.75 1.95
N PHE A 41 -3.00 -4.98 2.45
CA PHE A 41 -4.03 -6.00 2.21
C PHE A 41 -5.40 -5.59 2.75
N ALA A 42 -5.47 -5.05 3.97
CA ALA A 42 -6.71 -4.58 4.56
C ALA A 42 -7.33 -3.44 3.73
N SER A 43 -6.50 -2.49 3.29
CA SER A 43 -6.93 -1.37 2.43
C SER A 43 -7.40 -1.87 1.05
N LEU A 44 -6.71 -2.86 0.48
CA LEU A 44 -7.09 -3.47 -0.79
C LEU A 44 -8.42 -4.23 -0.68
N ILE A 45 -8.60 -5.05 0.35
CA ILE A 45 -9.85 -5.78 0.61
C ILE A 45 -11.01 -4.79 0.77
N TRP A 46 -10.79 -3.70 1.50
CA TRP A 46 -11.79 -2.65 1.66
C TRP A 46 -12.14 -1.98 0.33
N ALA A 47 -11.14 -1.58 -0.47
CA ALA A 47 -11.38 -0.98 -1.79
C ALA A 47 -12.14 -1.95 -2.73
N LEU A 48 -11.75 -3.23 -2.75
CA LEU A 48 -12.43 -4.26 -3.53
C LEU A 48 -13.87 -4.47 -3.06
N TRP A 49 -14.10 -4.51 -1.75
CA TRP A 49 -15.45 -4.64 -1.20
C TRP A 49 -16.36 -3.48 -1.62
N GLU A 50 -15.91 -2.23 -1.50
CA GLU A 50 -16.69 -1.06 -1.93
C GLU A 50 -16.92 -1.04 -3.46
N THR A 51 -16.00 -1.62 -4.23
CA THR A 51 -16.15 -1.76 -5.69
C THR A 51 -17.17 -2.85 -6.07
N ILE A 52 -17.15 -3.99 -5.38
CA ILE A 52 -18.00 -5.16 -5.70
C ILE A 52 -19.40 -5.03 -5.08
N ARG A 53 -19.54 -4.35 -3.94
CA ARG A 53 -20.82 -4.12 -3.26
C ARG A 53 -21.97 -3.64 -4.16
N PRO A 54 -21.81 -2.62 -5.04
CA PRO A 54 -22.89 -2.21 -5.92
C PRO A 54 -23.30 -3.30 -6.92
N LEU A 55 -22.34 -4.04 -7.49
CA LEU A 55 -22.61 -5.18 -8.38
C LEU A 55 -23.44 -6.25 -7.69
N ILE A 56 -23.09 -6.62 -6.45
CA ILE A 56 -23.85 -7.57 -5.64
C ILE A 56 -25.28 -7.05 -5.42
N LEU A 57 -25.44 -5.80 -5.01
CA LEU A 57 -26.76 -5.20 -4.78
C LEU A 57 -27.62 -5.17 -6.06
N THR A 58 -27.03 -4.87 -7.21
CA THR A 58 -27.73 -4.90 -8.51
C THR A 58 -28.21 -6.31 -8.84
N ILE A 59 -27.37 -7.34 -8.65
CA ILE A 59 -27.75 -8.74 -8.91
C ILE A 59 -28.87 -9.18 -7.97
N PHE A 60 -28.77 -8.88 -6.67
CA PHE A 60 -29.81 -9.24 -5.70
C PHE A 60 -31.16 -8.57 -6.02
N ARG A 61 -31.14 -7.30 -6.41
CA ARG A 61 -32.36 -6.57 -6.82
C ARG A 61 -32.97 -7.15 -8.10
N PHE A 62 -32.13 -7.58 -9.05
CA PHE A 62 -32.59 -8.23 -10.27
C PHE A 62 -33.25 -9.58 -10.00
N ILE A 63 -32.72 -10.35 -9.05
CA ILE A 63 -33.28 -11.66 -8.67
C ILE A 63 -34.57 -11.53 -7.85
N GLN A 64 -34.69 -10.50 -7.01
CA GLN A 64 -35.86 -10.31 -6.13
C GLN A 64 -37.07 -9.66 -6.81
N ASP A 65 -37.06 -9.49 -8.14
CA ASP A 65 -38.21 -9.04 -8.95
C ASP A 65 -38.93 -7.79 -8.38
N THR A 66 -38.17 -6.92 -7.72
CA THR A 66 -38.74 -5.73 -7.06
C THR A 66 -38.82 -4.61 -8.09
N SER A 67 -39.92 -4.60 -8.83
CA SER A 67 -40.30 -3.55 -9.80
C SER A 67 -40.73 -2.22 -9.16
N ALA A 68 -40.38 -1.96 -7.89
CA ALA A 68 -40.76 -0.75 -7.17
C ALA A 68 -39.50 -0.09 -6.60
N ASP A 69 -39.24 1.14 -7.06
CA ASP A 69 -38.13 2.01 -6.69
C ASP A 69 -36.74 1.56 -7.15
N ALA A 70 -36.58 1.54 -8.48
CA ALA A 70 -35.30 1.78 -9.14
C ALA A 70 -34.80 3.22 -8.85
N ARG A 71 -34.57 3.57 -7.58
CA ARG A 71 -33.58 4.58 -7.26
C ARG A 71 -32.24 3.95 -7.62
N ILE A 72 -31.86 4.17 -8.88
CA ILE A 72 -30.46 4.21 -9.28
C ILE A 72 -29.80 5.01 -8.17
N GLU A 73 -28.99 4.35 -7.33
CA GLU A 73 -28.13 5.08 -6.40
C GLU A 73 -27.25 5.93 -7.31
N THR A 74 -27.68 7.18 -7.54
CA THR A 74 -26.90 8.18 -8.23
C THR A 74 -25.55 8.16 -7.57
N ILE A 75 -24.50 7.95 -8.36
CA ILE A 75 -23.11 7.97 -7.93
C ILE A 75 -22.91 9.27 -7.16
N ASN A 76 -23.05 9.19 -5.84
CA ASN A 76 -23.00 10.34 -4.96
C ASN A 76 -21.54 10.54 -4.55
N TRP A 77 -21.17 11.75 -4.16
CA TRP A 77 -19.84 12.04 -3.62
C TRP A 77 -19.41 11.05 -2.52
N THR A 78 -20.38 10.54 -1.76
CA THR A 78 -20.17 9.48 -0.76
C THR A 78 -19.53 8.20 -1.32
N TYR A 79 -19.87 7.77 -2.54
CA TYR A 79 -19.28 6.58 -3.17
C TYR A 79 -17.82 6.83 -3.56
N PHE A 80 -17.53 8.00 -4.13
CA PHE A 80 -16.15 8.42 -4.43
C PHE A 80 -15.29 8.50 -3.18
N ILE A 81 -15.84 8.98 -2.06
CA ILE A 81 -15.12 9.03 -0.78
C ILE A 81 -14.86 7.60 -0.26
N ARG A 82 -15.82 6.68 -0.37
CA ARG A 82 -15.70 5.31 0.14
C ARG A 82 -14.67 4.46 -0.61
N ILE A 83 -14.46 4.67 -1.90
CA ILE A 83 -13.37 4.03 -2.66
C ILE A 83 -12.07 4.85 -2.56
N GLY A 84 -12.19 6.17 -2.57
CA GLY A 84 -11.06 7.08 -2.53
C GLY A 84 -10.25 6.97 -1.24
N ILE A 85 -10.91 6.81 -0.09
CA ILE A 85 -10.24 6.64 1.22
C ILE A 85 -9.34 5.39 1.24
N PRO A 86 -9.83 4.16 0.99
CA PRO A 86 -8.98 2.98 1.03
C PRO A 86 -7.89 3.00 -0.06
N ALA A 87 -8.16 3.56 -1.24
CA ALA A 87 -7.15 3.77 -2.27
C ALA A 87 -6.05 4.74 -1.80
N LEU A 88 -6.43 5.85 -1.17
CA LEU A 88 -5.49 6.81 -0.60
C LEU A 88 -4.68 6.21 0.56
N LEU A 89 -5.31 5.43 1.43
CA LEU A 89 -4.63 4.70 2.51
C LEU A 89 -3.60 3.72 1.95
N LEU A 90 -3.94 2.98 0.88
CA LEU A 90 -3.01 2.10 0.20
C LEU A 90 -1.78 2.87 -0.31
N LEU A 91 -2.00 4.02 -0.97
CA LEU A 91 -0.91 4.89 -1.43
C LEU A 91 -0.06 5.44 -0.29
N LEU A 92 -0.68 5.85 0.83
CA LEU A 92 0.03 6.34 2.01
C LEU A 92 0.88 5.24 2.65
N VAL A 93 0.34 4.03 2.80
CA VAL A 93 1.10 2.86 3.28
C VAL A 93 2.28 2.59 2.36
N TRP A 94 2.08 2.70 1.05
CA TRP A 94 3.13 2.51 0.06
C TRP A 94 4.25 3.53 0.20
N PHE A 95 3.88 4.81 0.20
CA PHE A 95 4.81 5.92 0.32
C PHE A 95 5.59 5.85 1.64
N TRP A 96 4.88 5.58 2.74
CA TRP A 96 5.48 5.46 4.05
C TRP A 96 6.45 4.28 4.14
N SER A 97 6.09 3.13 3.56
CA SER A 97 6.97 1.97 3.48
C SER A 97 8.26 2.29 2.70
N MET A 98 8.18 3.03 1.58
CA MET A 98 9.37 3.48 0.85
C MET A 98 10.23 4.45 1.64
N LEU A 99 9.61 5.45 2.27
CA LEU A 99 10.29 6.46 3.08
C LEU A 99 11.09 5.80 4.21
N GLU A 100 10.52 4.79 4.86
CA GLU A 100 11.21 4.09 5.93
C GLU A 100 12.45 3.33 5.45
N ILE A 101 12.41 2.69 4.27
CA ILE A 101 13.60 2.06 3.67
C ILE A 101 14.72 3.08 3.48
N VAL A 102 14.39 4.27 2.95
CA VAL A 102 15.37 5.35 2.76
C VAL A 102 15.99 5.77 4.10
N ILE A 103 15.19 5.88 5.15
CA ILE A 103 15.67 6.21 6.51
C ILE A 103 16.60 5.11 7.05
N ILE A 104 16.24 3.83 6.90
CA ILE A 104 17.05 2.69 7.36
C ILE A 104 18.41 2.69 6.66
N VAL A 105 18.43 2.86 5.34
CA VAL A 105 19.67 2.91 4.56
C VAL A 105 20.55 4.08 4.99
N ARG A 106 19.98 5.28 5.15
CA ARG A 106 20.73 6.46 5.63
C ARG A 106 21.34 6.23 7.02
N LYS A 107 20.58 5.68 7.96
CA LYS A 107 21.08 5.33 9.30
C LYS A 107 22.22 4.32 9.24
N LYS A 108 22.10 3.28 8.41
CA LYS A 108 23.13 2.25 8.24
C LYS A 108 24.42 2.80 7.62
N ASN A 109 24.32 3.78 6.71
CA ASN A 109 25.47 4.44 6.12
C ASN A 109 26.16 5.40 7.11
N ALA A 110 25.39 6.13 7.93
CA ALA A 110 25.94 7.02 8.96
C ALA A 110 26.63 6.25 10.11
N ALA A 111 26.22 5.01 10.37
CA ALA A 111 26.78 4.18 11.43
C ALA A 111 28.06 3.42 11.03
N LYS A 112 28.49 3.44 9.77
CA LYS A 112 29.79 2.90 9.38
C LYS A 112 30.87 3.91 9.82
N PRO A 113 31.68 3.61 10.84
CA PRO A 113 32.79 4.50 11.19
C PRO A 113 33.69 4.63 9.97
N THR A 114 34.20 5.84 9.74
CA THR A 114 35.32 6.11 8.84
C THR A 114 36.51 5.26 9.26
N GLU A 115 36.58 4.02 8.76
CA GLU A 115 37.72 3.11 8.91
C GLU A 115 38.95 3.56 8.10
N ASN A 116 38.94 4.80 7.58
CA ASN A 116 40.00 5.40 6.80
C ASN A 116 40.45 6.72 7.44
N THR A 117 41.01 6.64 8.64
CA THR A 117 42.08 7.55 9.04
C THR A 117 43.08 6.70 9.80
N LEU A 118 44.03 6.16 9.01
CA LEU A 118 45.36 5.76 9.45
C LEU A 118 45.99 6.83 10.33
#